data_AF-A0A9D6EA79-F1
#
_entry.id   AF-A0A9D6EA79-F1
#
_cell.length_a   1.000
_cell.length_b   1.000
_cell.length_c   1.000
_cell.angle_alpha   90.00
_cell.angle_beta   90.00
_cell.angle_gamma   90.00
#
_symmetry.space_group_name_H-M   'P 1'
#
loop_
_entity.id
_entity.type
_entity.pdbx_description
1 polymer ?
#
loop_
_entity_poly.entity_id
_entity_poly.type
_entity_poly.pdbx_seq_one_letter_code
_entity_poly.pdbx_strand_id
1 'polypeptide(L)' 'MVDGLRIRIDRTLCVGFGECVTAAPEAFALDGEDMAVFMKPGTVE' A
#
# COMPACT_ATOMS: atom_id res chain seq x y z
N MET A 1 3.53 15.42 17.70
CA MET A 1 2.70 15.38 16.47
C MET A 1 3.56 14.68 15.44
N VAL A 2 3.18 13.48 15.00
CA VAL A 2 4.09 12.62 14.23
C VAL A 2 4.13 13.11 12.76
N ASP A 3 5.34 13.41 12.30
CA ASP A 3 5.74 14.09 11.05
C ASP A 3 5.22 13.47 9.74
N GLY A 4 4.01 13.85 9.30
CA GLY A 4 3.60 13.91 7.88
C GLY A 4 4.27 12.94 6.90
N LEU A 5 4.21 11.63 7.18
CA LEU A 5 4.90 10.61 6.41
C LEU A 5 4.23 10.45 5.03
N ARG A 6 5.05 10.32 3.98
CA ARG A 6 4.59 10.06 2.61
C ARG A 6 5.05 8.68 2.17
N ILE A 7 4.10 7.82 1.84
CA ILE A 7 4.35 6.46 1.36
C ILE A 7 4.13 6.44 -0.16
N ARG A 8 5.02 5.77 -0.90
CA ARG A 8 4.89 5.54 -2.35
C ARG A 8 5.11 4.06 -2.64
N ILE A 9 4.23 3.47 -3.44
CA ILE A 9 4.41 2.13 -3.97
C ILE A 9 5.23 2.23 -5.26
N ASP A 10 6.36 1.53 -5.32
CA ASP A 10 7.13 1.40 -6.54
C ASP A 10 6.69 0.16 -7.33
N ARG A 11 5.92 0.36 -8.40
CA ARG A 11 5.35 -0.73 -9.20
C ARG A 11 6.41 -1.52 -9.97
N THR A 12 7.62 -1.01 -10.16
CA THR A 12 8.68 -1.80 -10.82
C THR A 12 9.32 -2.81 -9.88
N LEU A 13 9.15 -2.63 -8.56
CA LEU A 13 9.65 -3.54 -7.53
C LEU A 13 8.55 -4.35 -6.86
N CYS A 14 7.29 -3.92 -7.00
CA CYS A 14 6.15 -4.67 -6.51
C CYS A 14 5.97 -5.94 -7.36
N VAL A 15 6.09 -7.10 -6.71
CA VAL A 15 5.97 -8.42 -7.35
C VAL A 15 4.77 -9.22 -6.83
N GLY A 16 3.82 -8.57 -6.15
CA GLY A 16 2.57 -9.20 -5.74
C GLY A 16 2.62 -10.15 -4.55
N PHE A 17 3.67 -10.13 -3.73
CA PHE A 17 3.76 -11.01 -2.55
C PHE A 17 2.59 -10.87 -1.55
N GLY A 18 1.88 -9.74 -1.53
CA GLY A 18 0.72 -9.54 -0.66
C GLY A 18 1.03 -9.23 0.82
N GLU A 19 2.30 -9.28 1.25
CA GLU A 19 2.73 -8.99 2.64
C GLU A 19 2.21 -7.64 3.17
N CYS A 20 2.16 -6.62 2.31
CA CYS A 20 1.60 -5.30 2.67
C CYS A 20 0.10 -5.35 3.02
N VAL A 21 -0.67 -6.19 2.33
CA VAL A 21 -2.10 -6.42 2.61
C VAL A 21 -2.27 -7.23 3.89
N THR A 22 -1.39 -8.19 4.17
CA THR A 22 -1.40 -8.92 5.45
C THR A 22 -1.07 -8.02 6.64
N ALA A 23 -0.09 -7.12 6.48
CA ALA A 23 0.35 -6.22 7.55
C ALA A 23 -0.63 -5.07 7.81
N ALA A 24 -1.25 -4.52 6.76
CA ALA A 24 -2.16 -3.38 6.84
C ALA A 24 -3.30 -3.52 5.82
N PRO A 25 -4.24 -4.45 6.06
CA PRO A 25 -5.36 -4.74 5.15
C PRO A 25 -6.33 -3.56 4.98
N GLU A 26 -6.30 -2.54 5.83
CA GLU A 26 -7.08 -1.31 5.73
C GLU A 26 -6.47 -0.27 4.79
N ALA A 27 -5.15 -0.36 4.55
CA ALA A 27 -4.38 0.60 3.78
C ALA A 27 -4.08 0.10 2.36
N PHE A 28 -3.85 -1.21 2.20
CA PHE A 28 -3.41 -1.81 0.95
C PHE A 28 -4.39 -2.86 0.42
N ALA A 29 -4.45 -2.96 -0.90
CA ALA A 29 -5.07 -4.07 -1.63
C ALA A 29 -4.18 -4.44 -2.83
N LEU A 30 -4.45 -5.59 -3.45
CA LEU A 30 -3.88 -5.93 -4.76
C LEU A 30 -4.87 -5.56 -5.87
N ASP A 31 -4.37 -4.99 -6.95
CA ASP A 31 -5.16 -4.69 -8.14
C ASP A 31 -5.23 -5.88 -9.11
N GLY A 32 -5.83 -5.68 -10.28
CA GLY A 32 -6.01 -6.72 -11.29
C GLY A 32 -4.71 -7.23 -11.94
N GLU A 33 -3.57 -6.58 -11.69
CA GLU A 33 -2.24 -7.04 -12.12
C GLU A 33 -1.44 -7.64 -10.96
N ASP A 34 -2.10 -7.96 -9.84
CA ASP A 34 -1.48 -8.43 -8.59
C ASP A 34 -0.52 -7.39 -7.97
N MET A 35 -0.67 -6.11 -8.31
CA MET A 35 0.17 -5.03 -7.77
C MET A 35 -0.50 -4.33 -6.61
N ALA A 36 0.30 -3.94 -5.61
CA ALA A 36 -0.20 -3.22 -4.45
C ALA A 36 -0.73 -1.83 -4.85
N VAL A 37 -1.90 -1.49 -4.31
CA VAL A 37 -2.57 -0.19 -4.44
C VAL A 37 -3.07 0.28 -3.08
N PHE A 38 -3.13 1.60 -2.89
CA PHE A 38 -3.73 2.18 -1.69
C PHE A 38 -5.26 2.17 -1.79
N MET A 39 -5.94 1.71 -0.75
CA MET A 39 -7.41 1.76 -0.71
C MET A 39 -7.95 3.16 -0.44
N LYS A 40 -7.21 3.99 0.31
CA LYS A 40 -7.57 5.39 0.60
C LYS A 40 -6.35 6.30 0.55
N PRO A 41 -6.17 7.10 -0.52
CA PRO A 41 -5.00 7.97 -0.66
C PRO A 41 -4.97 9.21 0.28
N GLY A 42 -5.62 9.16 1.45
CA GLY A 42 -5.73 10.32 2.36
C GLY A 42 -5.77 10.03 3.86
N THR A 43 -5.75 8.77 4.28
CA THR A 43 -5.77 8.42 5.72
C THR A 43 -5.17 7.03 5.88
N VAL A 44 -3.88 6.97 6.17
CA VAL A 44 -3.24 5.84 6.84
C VAL A 44 -2.76 6.44 8.15
N GLU A 45 -3.47 6.16 9.24
CA GLU A 45 -3.16 6.66 10.59
C GLU A 45 -2.10 5.81 11.28
#